data_AF-A0A9P7N6I8-F1
#
_entry.id   AF-A0A9P7N6I8-F1
#
_cell.length_a   1.000
_cell.length_b   1.000
_cell.length_c   1.000
_cell.angle_alpha   90.00
_cell.angle_beta   90.00
_cell.angle_gamma   90.00
#
_symmetry.space_group_name_H-M   'P 1'
#
loop_
_entity.id
_entity.type
_entity.pdbx_description
1 polymer ?
#
loop_
_entity_poly.entity_id
_entity_poly.type
_entity_poly.pdbx_seq_one_letter_code
_entity_poly.pdbx_strand_id
1 'polypeptide(L)'
;MSISYGVNEQVIPRPYAHKICLMFGQLALRGMSVVVASGDAGPGMSCQSNDGVTNATRFLPAFPATCPYVTSVGATGGKSPERAVNFSSGGFSDYWSRPAWQDEAVAKYLSRHGGRWTGYYNPGGRGVPDVAAQGIGYPIFNHDKVEIGSGTSASAPLFASMIALINDDRFKRGMPALGFLNPWLYKVARSAFTDITEGRSEGCQGRSFVGAPAPRVAHAGWDAVEGWDPVTGLGTPKFEQLHRLAMLGCG
;
A
#
# COMPACT_ATOMS: atom_id res chain seq x y z
N MET A 1 -3.21 -10.89 9.92
CA MET A 1 -4.56 -10.39 9.58
C MET A 1 -4.48 -9.70 8.24
N SER A 2 -5.41 -9.99 7.32
CA SER A 2 -5.52 -9.32 6.02
C SER A 2 -6.83 -8.55 5.95
N ILE A 3 -6.80 -7.30 5.50
CA ILE A 3 -7.97 -6.40 5.42
C ILE A 3 -8.09 -5.86 3.99
N SER A 4 -9.24 -6.11 3.36
CA SER A 4 -9.60 -5.57 2.05
C SER A 4 -10.79 -4.62 2.21
N TYR A 5 -10.56 -3.53 2.93
CA TYR A 5 -11.52 -2.46 3.19
C TYR A 5 -10.79 -1.14 3.25
N GLY A 6 -11.37 -0.09 2.67
CA GLY A 6 -10.85 1.25 2.82
C GLY A 6 -11.77 2.31 2.23
N VAL A 7 -11.58 3.54 2.69
CA VAL A 7 -12.21 4.75 2.16
C VAL A 7 -11.17 5.86 2.10
N ASN A 8 -11.47 6.96 1.41
CA ASN A 8 -10.60 8.13 1.42
C ASN A 8 -10.32 8.55 2.88
N GLU A 9 -9.05 8.76 3.22
CA GLU A 9 -8.60 9.06 4.59
C GLU A 9 -9.38 10.21 5.23
N GLN A 10 -9.61 11.27 4.44
CA GLN A 10 -10.34 12.47 4.85
C GLN A 10 -11.85 12.25 5.14
N VAL A 11 -12.45 11.16 4.65
CA VAL A 11 -13.85 10.81 4.98
C VAL A 11 -13.97 10.39 6.45
N ILE A 12 -12.88 9.93 7.05
CA ILE A 12 -12.86 9.50 8.44
C ILE A 12 -12.41 10.67 9.32
N PRO A 13 -13.15 11.03 10.38
CA PRO A 13 -12.71 12.04 11.33
C PRO A 13 -11.33 11.70 11.92
N ARG A 14 -10.40 12.67 11.91
CA ARG A 14 -9.01 12.48 12.38
C ARG A 14 -8.92 11.77 13.75
N PRO A 15 -9.69 12.14 14.80
CA PRO A 15 -9.62 11.45 16.09
C PRO A 15 -10.00 9.97 16.02
N TYR A 16 -10.99 9.62 15.19
CA TYR A 16 -11.40 8.23 14.99
C TYR A 16 -10.32 7.45 14.23
N ALA A 17 -9.80 8.03 13.15
CA ALA A 17 -8.73 7.44 12.35
C ALA A 17 -7.49 7.14 13.22
N HIS A 18 -7.09 8.09 14.08
CA HIS A 18 -6.01 7.92 15.05
C HIS A 18 -6.29 6.80 16.05
N LYS A 19 -7.51 6.74 16.62
CA LYS A 19 -7.90 5.68 17.56
C LYS A 19 -7.78 4.29 16.91
N ILE A 20 -8.34 4.11 15.71
CA ILE A 20 -8.27 2.84 14.98
C ILE A 20 -6.82 2.48 14.63
N CYS A 21 -6.03 3.46 14.17
CA CYS A 21 -4.62 3.22 13.87
C CYS A 21 -3.81 2.82 15.11
N LEU A 22 -4.07 3.43 16.27
CA LEU A 22 -3.47 3.00 17.55
C LEU A 22 -3.88 1.58 17.93
N MET A 23 -5.11 1.16 17.66
CA MET A 23 -5.55 -0.23 17.88
C MET A 23 -4.79 -1.20 16.97
N PHE A 24 -4.51 -0.85 15.71
CA PHE A 24 -3.60 -1.65 14.88
C PHE A 24 -2.19 -1.70 15.48
N GLY A 25 -1.69 -0.59 16.02
CA GLY A 25 -0.43 -0.55 16.76
C GLY A 25 -0.42 -1.50 17.96
N GLN A 26 -1.49 -1.55 18.75
CA GLN A 26 -1.63 -2.50 19.87
C GLN A 26 -1.60 -3.96 19.41
N LEU A 27 -2.22 -4.29 18.28
CA LEU A 27 -2.15 -5.63 17.69
C LEU A 27 -0.72 -5.95 17.22
N ALA A 28 -0.06 -4.98 16.60
CA ALA A 28 1.31 -5.11 16.13
C ALA A 28 2.30 -5.35 17.27
N LEU A 29 2.12 -4.66 18.41
CA LEU A 29 2.88 -4.88 19.65
C LEU A 29 2.66 -6.28 20.25
N ARG A 30 1.53 -6.92 19.95
CA ARG A 30 1.22 -8.31 20.35
C ARG A 30 1.71 -9.34 19.34
N GLY A 31 2.56 -8.96 18.39
CA GLY A 31 3.16 -9.86 17.41
C GLY A 31 2.27 -10.17 16.21
N MET A 32 1.18 -9.43 15.98
CA MET A 32 0.34 -9.63 14.81
C MET A 32 0.73 -8.74 13.64
N SER A 33 0.95 -9.34 12.47
CA SER A 33 1.08 -8.59 11.21
C SER A 33 -0.30 -8.17 10.70
N VAL A 34 -0.52 -6.86 10.53
CA VAL A 34 -1.74 -6.27 9.96
C VAL A 34 -1.44 -5.83 8.53
N VAL A 35 -2.03 -6.53 7.56
CA VAL A 35 -1.83 -6.31 6.12
C VAL A 35 -3.10 -5.72 5.53
N VAL A 36 -2.98 -4.64 4.76
CA VAL A 36 -4.13 -3.87 4.25
C VAL A 36 -3.97 -3.60 2.76
N ALA A 37 -5.01 -3.88 1.98
CA ALA A 37 -5.08 -3.50 0.57
C ALA A 37 -4.99 -1.97 0.43
N SER A 38 -4.14 -1.48 -0.47
CA SER A 38 -3.92 -0.04 -0.67
C SER A 38 -5.09 0.70 -1.31
N GLY A 39 -5.92 -0.01 -2.09
CA GLY A 39 -7.07 0.54 -2.81
C GLY A 39 -6.96 0.37 -4.32
N ASP A 40 -8.07 0.60 -5.02
CA ASP A 40 -8.22 0.31 -6.45
C ASP A 40 -8.58 1.57 -7.27
N ALA A 41 -8.11 2.74 -6.84
CA ALA A 41 -8.44 4.04 -7.42
C ALA A 41 -7.20 4.90 -7.76
N GLY A 42 -6.01 4.29 -7.86
CA GLY A 42 -4.75 5.00 -8.09
C GLY A 42 -4.53 6.11 -7.05
N PRO A 43 -4.19 7.36 -7.45
CA PRO A 43 -4.05 8.50 -6.53
C PRO A 43 -5.37 8.97 -5.90
N GLY A 44 -6.52 8.43 -6.33
CA GLY A 44 -7.85 8.79 -5.85
C GLY A 44 -8.88 8.85 -6.98
N MET A 45 -10.16 8.61 -6.65
CA MET A 45 -11.23 8.61 -7.64
C MET A 45 -11.77 10.02 -7.92
N SER A 46 -12.31 10.69 -6.90
CA SER A 46 -12.89 12.04 -7.03
C SER A 46 -11.85 13.15 -7.03
N CYS A 47 -10.73 12.95 -6.34
CA CYS A 47 -9.66 13.94 -6.16
C CYS A 47 -10.12 15.32 -5.70
N GLN A 48 -11.14 15.31 -4.84
CA GLN A 48 -11.78 16.48 -4.26
C GLN A 48 -11.61 16.40 -2.74
N SER A 49 -11.01 17.42 -2.12
CA SER A 49 -10.90 17.46 -0.66
C SER A 49 -12.29 17.57 -0.03
N ASN A 50 -12.47 16.98 1.16
CA ASN A 50 -13.67 17.12 1.99
C ASN A 50 -13.34 17.81 3.33
N ASP A 51 -12.22 18.53 3.40
CA ASP A 51 -11.67 19.14 4.61
C ASP A 51 -12.57 20.22 5.23
N GLY A 52 -13.72 20.52 4.62
CA GLY A 52 -14.70 21.49 5.07
C GLY A 52 -14.26 22.94 4.88
N VAL A 53 -13.11 23.18 4.26
CA VAL A 53 -12.49 24.50 4.18
C VAL A 53 -12.11 24.87 2.76
N THR A 54 -11.36 24.02 2.07
CA THR A 54 -10.69 24.42 0.82
C THR A 54 -11.45 23.98 -0.42
N ASN A 55 -12.19 22.87 -0.35
CA ASN A 55 -12.69 22.16 -1.54
C ASN A 55 -11.60 22.08 -2.63
N ALA A 56 -10.34 21.91 -2.24
CA ALA A 56 -9.22 21.86 -3.15
C ALA A 56 -9.23 20.55 -3.94
N THR A 57 -8.74 20.62 -5.19
CA THR A 57 -8.39 19.40 -5.93
C THR A 57 -7.13 18.79 -5.34
N ARG A 58 -7.23 17.56 -4.81
CA ARG A 58 -6.15 16.85 -4.12
C ARG A 58 -6.22 15.35 -4.38
N PHE A 59 -5.09 14.67 -4.33
CA PHE A 59 -5.04 13.22 -4.29
C PHE A 59 -5.56 12.71 -2.95
N LEU A 60 -6.22 11.55 -2.98
CA LEU A 60 -7.00 11.01 -1.86
C LEU A 60 -6.47 9.64 -1.49
N PRO A 61 -5.48 9.56 -0.59
CA PRO A 61 -5.00 8.28 -0.11
C PRO A 61 -6.07 7.60 0.76
N ALA A 62 -6.04 6.27 0.84
CA ALA A 62 -7.06 5.49 1.53
C ALA A 62 -6.66 5.10 2.97
N PHE A 63 -7.60 5.22 3.90
CA PHE A 63 -7.52 4.65 5.24
C PHE A 63 -8.25 3.30 5.27
N PRO A 64 -7.72 2.22 5.88
CA PRO A 64 -6.60 2.19 6.83
C PRO A 64 -5.20 2.01 6.24
N ALA A 65 -5.04 1.94 4.91
CA ALA A 65 -3.74 1.73 4.29
C ALA A 65 -2.69 2.79 4.67
N THR A 66 -3.12 4.04 4.90
CA THR A 66 -2.24 5.14 5.35
C THR A 66 -1.79 5.05 6.82
N CYS A 67 -2.38 4.18 7.64
CA CYS A 67 -1.93 3.99 9.02
C CYS A 67 -0.46 3.49 9.06
N PRO A 68 0.44 4.10 9.87
CA PRO A 68 1.84 3.66 9.96
C PRO A 68 2.04 2.26 10.56
N TYR A 69 1.05 1.72 11.27
CA TYR A 69 1.12 0.42 11.94
C TYR A 69 0.61 -0.75 11.10
N VAL A 70 0.24 -0.51 9.84
CA VAL A 70 -0.16 -1.56 8.90
C VAL A 70 0.83 -1.65 7.75
N THR A 71 0.96 -2.83 7.17
CA THR A 71 1.66 -3.04 5.90
C THR A 71 0.65 -2.87 4.77
N SER A 72 0.78 -1.79 4.01
CA SER A 72 -0.07 -1.49 2.86
C SER A 72 0.44 -2.24 1.61
N VAL A 73 -0.48 -2.88 0.88
CA VAL A 73 -0.15 -3.73 -0.27
C VAL A 73 -0.80 -3.18 -1.54
N GLY A 74 0.06 -2.77 -2.48
CA GLY A 74 -0.27 -2.42 -3.87
C GLY A 74 -0.51 -3.66 -4.73
N ALA A 75 -0.84 -3.42 -5.99
CA ALA A 75 -1.06 -4.45 -6.98
C ALA A 75 -0.09 -4.35 -8.15
N THR A 76 0.29 -5.51 -8.67
CA THR A 76 0.99 -5.70 -9.93
C THR A 76 0.23 -6.64 -10.85
N GLY A 77 0.64 -6.70 -12.12
CA GLY A 77 0.12 -7.62 -13.10
C GLY A 77 1.19 -8.01 -14.12
N GLY A 78 0.94 -9.11 -14.84
CA GLY A 78 1.93 -9.70 -15.74
C GLY A 78 3.00 -10.49 -14.98
N LYS A 79 3.80 -11.28 -15.70
CA LYS A 79 4.85 -12.13 -15.12
C LYS A 79 6.23 -11.83 -15.70
N SER A 80 6.30 -11.56 -17.02
CA SER A 80 7.53 -11.28 -17.75
C SER A 80 7.23 -10.35 -18.94
N PRO A 81 7.18 -9.02 -18.73
CA PRO A 81 7.48 -8.31 -17.49
C PRO A 81 6.28 -8.23 -16.52
N GLU A 82 6.58 -8.20 -15.23
CA GLU A 82 5.65 -7.75 -14.18
C GLU A 82 5.64 -6.22 -14.15
N ARG A 83 4.46 -5.61 -14.05
CA ARG A 83 4.25 -4.16 -14.15
C ARG A 83 3.29 -3.68 -13.08
N ALA A 84 3.40 -2.40 -12.73
CA ALA A 84 2.39 -1.69 -11.97
C ALA A 84 1.06 -1.64 -12.76
N VAL A 85 -0.06 -1.70 -12.02
CA VAL A 85 -1.41 -1.72 -12.59
C VAL A 85 -2.13 -0.40 -12.33
N ASN A 86 -2.98 0.02 -13.27
CA ASN A 86 -3.62 1.33 -13.26
C ASN A 86 -4.45 1.60 -12.00
N PHE A 87 -5.10 0.58 -11.44
CA PHE A 87 -5.93 0.76 -10.25
C PHE A 87 -5.12 0.80 -8.94
N SER A 88 -3.86 0.33 -8.90
CA SER A 88 -3.11 0.20 -7.65
C SER A 88 -2.99 1.55 -6.93
N SER A 89 -3.66 1.68 -5.79
CA SER A 89 -3.67 2.94 -5.05
C SER A 89 -2.37 3.18 -4.31
N GLY A 90 -2.01 4.46 -4.24
CA GLY A 90 -0.86 4.91 -3.49
C GLY A 90 -0.81 6.43 -3.42
N GLY A 91 0.24 6.95 -2.79
CA GLY A 91 0.42 8.37 -2.53
C GLY A 91 0.90 8.62 -1.12
N PHE A 92 0.44 9.71 -0.50
CA PHE A 92 0.97 10.18 0.78
C PHE A 92 -0.17 10.65 1.68
N SER A 93 -0.15 10.20 2.94
CA SER A 93 -1.16 10.56 3.95
C SER A 93 -1.19 12.06 4.27
N ASP A 94 -2.38 12.61 4.49
CA ASP A 94 -2.61 13.95 5.07
C ASP A 94 -2.76 13.89 6.60
N TYR A 95 -2.89 12.70 7.20
CA TYR A 95 -3.11 12.48 8.63
C TYR A 95 -1.84 12.10 9.38
N TRP A 96 -1.01 11.24 8.81
CA TRP A 96 0.19 10.73 9.44
C TRP A 96 1.45 11.27 8.78
N SER A 97 2.33 11.85 9.60
CA SER A 97 3.69 12.18 9.19
C SER A 97 4.44 10.94 8.73
N ARG A 98 5.39 11.12 7.83
CA ARG A 98 6.26 10.04 7.37
C ARG A 98 6.99 9.39 8.55
N PRO A 99 6.88 8.06 8.72
CA PRO A 99 7.59 7.37 9.79
C PRO A 99 9.08 7.19 9.47
N ALA A 100 9.93 7.19 10.50
CA ALA A 100 11.39 7.18 10.35
C ALA A 100 11.93 5.96 9.57
N TRP A 101 11.28 4.79 9.69
CA TRP A 101 11.67 3.60 8.92
C TRP A 101 11.42 3.72 7.42
N GLN A 102 10.61 4.70 6.98
CA GLN A 102 10.29 4.95 5.58
C GLN A 102 11.08 6.11 4.98
N ASP A 103 11.75 6.91 5.82
CA ASP A 103 12.22 8.23 5.43
C ASP A 103 13.23 8.20 4.29
N GLU A 104 14.23 7.33 4.36
CA GLU A 104 15.25 7.19 3.32
C GLU A 104 14.64 6.85 1.95
N ALA A 105 13.74 5.85 1.92
CA ALA A 105 13.13 5.37 0.69
C ALA A 105 12.25 6.45 0.02
N VAL A 106 11.41 7.12 0.81
CA VAL A 106 10.53 8.18 0.33
C VAL A 106 11.32 9.45 -0.01
N ALA A 107 12.33 9.84 0.77
CA ALA A 107 13.16 11.00 0.45
C ALA A 107 13.88 10.82 -0.89
N LYS A 108 14.38 9.61 -1.19
CA LYS A 108 14.95 9.28 -2.51
C LYS A 108 13.91 9.47 -3.62
N TYR A 109 12.69 8.95 -3.44
CA TYR A 109 11.60 9.15 -4.41
C TYR A 109 11.28 10.65 -4.62
N LEU A 110 11.05 11.39 -3.53
CA LEU A 110 10.66 12.80 -3.58
C LEU A 110 11.73 13.68 -4.23
N SER A 111 13.01 13.39 -4.01
CA SER A 111 14.13 14.14 -4.61
C SER A 111 14.16 14.07 -6.15
N ARG A 112 13.64 12.98 -6.73
CA ARG A 112 13.66 12.73 -8.18
C ARG A 112 12.31 12.99 -8.84
N HIS A 113 11.22 12.63 -8.16
CA HIS A 113 9.88 12.53 -8.74
C HIS A 113 8.83 13.39 -8.02
N GLY A 114 9.16 13.95 -6.83
CA GLY A 114 8.20 14.65 -5.98
C GLY A 114 7.61 15.93 -6.58
N GLY A 115 8.31 16.56 -7.53
CA GLY A 115 7.86 17.79 -8.18
C GLY A 115 6.68 17.61 -9.16
N ARG A 116 6.40 16.39 -9.63
CA ARG A 116 5.41 16.15 -10.69
C ARG A 116 3.99 16.56 -10.30
N TRP A 117 3.64 16.40 -9.02
CA TRP A 117 2.29 16.61 -8.50
C TRP A 117 2.24 17.66 -7.38
N THR A 118 3.15 18.62 -7.40
CA THR A 118 3.20 19.71 -6.41
C THR A 118 1.82 20.37 -6.26
N GLY A 119 1.37 20.53 -5.00
CA GLY A 119 0.06 21.08 -4.67
C GLY A 119 -1.06 20.04 -4.53
N TYR A 120 -0.94 18.86 -5.14
CA TYR A 120 -1.98 17.83 -5.10
C TYR A 120 -1.85 16.84 -3.93
N TYR A 121 -0.69 16.73 -3.27
CA TYR A 121 -0.46 15.78 -2.18
C TYR A 121 0.41 16.37 -1.07
N ASN A 122 0.48 15.69 0.09
CA ASN A 122 1.36 16.05 1.21
C ASN A 122 2.71 15.31 1.15
N PRO A 123 3.82 15.94 0.74
CA PRO A 123 5.13 15.27 0.65
C PRO A 123 5.74 14.92 2.02
N GLY A 124 5.20 15.45 3.13
CA GLY A 124 5.60 15.09 4.49
C GLY A 124 4.87 13.86 5.05
N GLY A 125 3.90 13.32 4.31
CA GLY A 125 3.05 12.21 4.76
C GLY A 125 3.69 10.83 4.69
N ARG A 126 3.11 9.87 5.42
CA ARG A 126 3.36 8.42 5.24
C ARG A 126 3.06 8.03 3.80
N GLY A 127 4.05 7.53 3.07
CA GLY A 127 3.90 7.09 1.68
C GLY A 127 3.24 5.72 1.60
N VAL A 128 2.35 5.46 0.66
CA VAL A 128 1.69 4.15 0.44
C VAL A 128 1.81 3.74 -1.04
N PRO A 129 1.89 2.44 -1.36
CA PRO A 129 1.93 1.29 -0.44
C PRO A 129 3.32 1.01 0.14
N ASP A 130 3.44 -0.04 0.97
CA ASP A 130 4.75 -0.52 1.48
C ASP A 130 5.37 -1.56 0.55
N VAL A 131 4.55 -2.46 0.01
CA VAL A 131 4.93 -3.53 -0.91
C VAL A 131 3.82 -3.70 -1.94
N ALA A 132 4.01 -4.57 -2.93
CA ALA A 132 2.96 -5.00 -3.83
C ALA A 132 2.94 -6.53 -3.99
N ALA A 133 1.85 -7.03 -4.56
CA ALA A 133 1.76 -8.42 -5.03
C ALA A 133 0.84 -8.48 -6.24
N GLN A 134 0.82 -9.62 -6.94
CA GLN A 134 -0.11 -9.83 -8.05
C GLN A 134 -1.55 -9.51 -7.63
N GLY A 135 -2.25 -8.77 -8.49
CA GLY A 135 -3.62 -8.31 -8.22
C GLY A 135 -4.55 -8.47 -9.42
N ILE A 136 -4.12 -9.13 -10.49
CA ILE A 136 -4.90 -9.30 -11.71
C ILE A 136 -5.14 -10.79 -11.99
N GLY A 137 -6.37 -11.11 -12.40
CA GLY A 137 -6.67 -12.40 -13.02
C GLY A 137 -6.86 -13.55 -12.03
N TYR A 138 -7.35 -13.28 -10.82
CA TYR A 138 -7.57 -14.31 -9.80
C TYR A 138 -8.86 -15.07 -10.06
N PRO A 139 -8.81 -16.39 -10.32
CA PRO A 139 -10.03 -17.19 -10.37
C PRO A 139 -10.62 -17.33 -8.96
N ILE A 140 -11.88 -16.95 -8.83
CA ILE A 140 -12.65 -17.02 -7.59
C ILE A 140 -13.88 -17.88 -7.86
N PHE A 141 -14.21 -18.78 -6.95
CA PHE A 141 -15.45 -19.56 -7.02
C PHE A 141 -16.54 -18.85 -6.20
N ASN A 142 -17.58 -18.38 -6.87
CA ASN A 142 -18.67 -17.60 -6.29
C ASN A 142 -20.00 -18.18 -6.75
N HIS A 143 -20.81 -18.70 -5.82
CA HIS A 143 -22.11 -19.35 -6.09
C HIS A 143 -22.11 -20.25 -7.33
N ASP A 144 -21.26 -21.28 -7.31
CA ASP A 144 -21.11 -22.29 -8.37
C ASP A 144 -20.54 -21.79 -9.71
N LYS A 145 -20.00 -20.57 -9.73
CA LYS A 145 -19.38 -19.98 -10.92
C LYS A 145 -17.94 -19.60 -10.64
N VAL A 146 -17.08 -19.86 -11.62
CA VAL A 146 -15.72 -19.30 -11.64
C VAL A 146 -15.80 -17.90 -12.22
N GLU A 147 -15.41 -16.92 -11.43
CA GLU A 147 -15.29 -15.51 -11.80
C GLU A 147 -13.81 -15.11 -11.77
N ILE A 148 -13.45 -14.08 -12.54
CA ILE A 148 -12.09 -13.53 -12.54
C ILE A 148 -12.10 -12.21 -11.76
N GLY A 149 -11.48 -12.21 -10.59
CA GLY A 149 -11.29 -11.03 -9.75
C GLY A 149 -9.98 -10.30 -10.07
N SER A 150 -9.99 -8.98 -9.87
CA SER A 150 -8.80 -8.14 -9.85
C SER A 150 -8.96 -7.06 -8.78
N GLY A 151 -7.85 -6.57 -8.24
CA GLY A 151 -7.81 -5.57 -7.19
C GLY A 151 -6.69 -5.85 -6.18
N THR A 152 -6.28 -4.81 -5.47
CA THR A 152 -5.40 -4.91 -4.29
C THR A 152 -6.01 -5.78 -3.19
N SER A 153 -7.33 -5.99 -3.24
CA SER A 153 -8.07 -6.96 -2.45
C SER A 153 -7.61 -8.41 -2.65
N ALA A 154 -7.01 -8.76 -3.79
CA ALA A 154 -6.35 -10.05 -4.03
C ALA A 154 -4.88 -10.04 -3.61
N SER A 155 -4.19 -8.90 -3.78
CA SER A 155 -2.77 -8.73 -3.42
C SER A 155 -2.53 -8.80 -1.92
N ALA A 156 -3.38 -8.17 -1.11
CA ALA A 156 -3.24 -8.17 0.35
C ALA A 156 -3.26 -9.57 0.98
N PRO A 157 -4.25 -10.45 0.70
CA PRO A 157 -4.25 -11.81 1.23
C PRO A 157 -3.13 -12.67 0.64
N LEU A 158 -2.67 -12.42 -0.60
CA LEU A 158 -1.49 -13.09 -1.14
C LEU A 158 -0.24 -12.76 -0.33
N PHE A 159 0.03 -11.48 -0.05
CA PHE A 159 1.18 -11.10 0.78
C PHE A 159 1.03 -11.64 2.21
N ALA A 160 -0.16 -11.54 2.79
CA ALA A 160 -0.42 -12.04 4.15
C ALA A 160 -0.21 -13.55 4.28
N SER A 161 -0.53 -14.35 3.24
CA SER A 161 -0.30 -15.79 3.25
C SER A 161 1.19 -16.14 3.23
N MET A 162 2.01 -15.40 2.47
CA MET A 162 3.47 -15.55 2.52
C MET A 162 4.02 -15.29 3.93
N ILE A 163 3.57 -14.23 4.60
CA ILE A 163 3.97 -13.93 5.98
C ILE A 163 3.49 -15.03 6.95
N ALA A 164 2.30 -15.60 6.73
CA ALA A 164 1.81 -16.71 7.54
C ALA A 164 2.69 -17.96 7.39
N LEU A 165 3.10 -18.31 6.17
CA LEU A 165 4.03 -19.42 5.93
C LEU A 165 5.41 -19.18 6.57
N ILE A 166 5.92 -17.95 6.50
CA ILE A 166 7.17 -17.58 7.18
C ILE A 166 7.02 -17.72 8.70
N ASN A 167 5.91 -17.24 9.28
CA ASN A 167 5.67 -17.37 10.71
C ASN A 167 5.50 -18.83 11.16
N ASP A 168 4.89 -19.69 10.35
CA ASP A 168 4.81 -21.13 10.62
C ASP A 168 6.21 -21.76 10.78
N ASP A 169 7.15 -21.48 9.86
CA ASP A 169 8.53 -21.97 9.99
C ASP A 169 9.26 -21.34 11.19
N ARG A 170 9.01 -20.05 11.48
CA ARG A 170 9.55 -19.41 12.69
C ARG A 170 9.08 -20.10 13.96
N PHE A 171 7.79 -20.43 14.07
CA PHE A 171 7.25 -21.11 15.24
C PHE A 171 7.81 -22.52 15.40
N LYS A 172 8.00 -23.27 14.31
CA LYS A 172 8.66 -24.59 14.31
C LYS A 172 10.10 -24.53 14.84
N ARG A 173 10.74 -23.37 14.74
CA ARG A 173 12.10 -23.09 15.25
C ARG A 173 12.09 -22.40 16.63
N GLY A 174 10.94 -22.28 17.29
CA GLY A 174 10.80 -21.59 18.57
C GLY A 174 10.98 -20.08 18.50
N MET A 175 10.92 -19.47 17.31
CA MET A 175 11.03 -18.04 17.10
C MET A 175 9.65 -17.36 17.20
N PRO A 176 9.56 -16.10 17.66
CA PRO A 176 8.29 -15.36 17.68
C PRO A 176 7.83 -15.01 16.27
N ALA A 177 6.56 -14.65 16.09
CA ALA A 177 6.06 -14.10 14.82
C ALA A 177 6.83 -12.82 14.43
N LEU A 178 6.84 -12.50 13.13
CA LEU A 178 7.44 -11.24 12.64
C LEU A 178 6.73 -9.99 13.17
N GLY A 179 5.43 -10.07 13.48
CA GLY A 179 4.68 -8.94 14.03
C GLY A 179 4.64 -7.73 13.12
N PHE A 180 5.07 -6.57 13.62
CA PHE A 180 5.11 -5.33 12.87
C PHE A 180 6.20 -5.37 11.78
N LEU A 181 5.78 -5.50 10.51
CA LEU A 181 6.69 -5.81 9.41
C LEU A 181 7.50 -4.59 8.93
N ASN A 182 6.90 -3.39 8.89
CA ASN A 182 7.44 -2.27 8.10
C ASN A 182 8.89 -1.90 8.45
N PRO A 183 9.30 -1.76 9.73
CA PRO A 183 10.69 -1.47 10.05
C PRO A 183 11.68 -2.51 9.50
N TRP A 184 11.31 -3.79 9.58
CA TRP A 184 12.14 -4.88 9.05
C TRP A 184 12.14 -4.92 7.52
N LEU A 185 10.99 -4.69 6.88
CA LEU A 185 10.88 -4.62 5.42
C LEU A 185 11.80 -3.57 4.82
N TYR A 186 11.80 -2.35 5.36
CA TYR A 186 12.59 -1.25 4.81
C TYR A 186 14.08 -1.34 5.17
N LYS A 187 14.43 -1.88 6.34
CA LYS A 187 15.84 -1.92 6.81
C LYS A 187 16.59 -3.18 6.40
N VAL A 188 15.92 -4.33 6.37
CA VAL A 188 16.57 -5.64 6.22
C VAL A 188 16.11 -6.35 4.96
N ALA A 189 14.80 -6.40 4.73
CA ALA A 189 14.22 -7.23 3.69
C ALA A 189 14.10 -6.55 2.31
N ARG A 190 14.55 -5.30 2.15
CA ARG A 190 14.45 -4.55 0.88
C ARG A 190 15.00 -5.30 -0.33
N SER A 191 16.11 -6.03 -0.16
CA SER A 191 16.72 -6.82 -1.26
C SER A 191 15.91 -8.06 -1.66
N ALA A 192 14.94 -8.48 -0.83
CA ALA A 192 14.08 -9.62 -1.09
C ALA A 192 12.83 -9.26 -1.92
N PHE A 193 12.84 -8.11 -2.60
CA PHE A 193 11.76 -7.69 -3.48
C PHE A 193 12.25 -7.61 -4.93
N THR A 194 11.35 -7.90 -5.87
CA THR A 194 11.49 -7.53 -7.28
C THR A 194 11.04 -6.08 -7.40
N ASP A 195 11.97 -5.20 -7.75
CA ASP A 195 11.68 -3.80 -8.01
C ASP A 195 10.86 -3.66 -9.30
N ILE A 196 9.73 -2.95 -9.20
CA ILE A 196 8.79 -2.76 -10.31
C ILE A 196 9.02 -1.36 -10.84
N THR A 197 9.48 -1.26 -12.09
CA THR A 197 9.96 0.01 -12.67
C THR A 197 9.18 0.41 -13.93
N GLU A 198 8.13 -0.36 -14.25
CA GLU A 198 7.32 -0.15 -15.44
C GLU A 198 5.83 -0.18 -15.11
N GLY A 199 5.06 0.65 -15.81
CA GLY A 199 3.64 0.85 -15.55
C GLY A 199 3.36 2.02 -14.63
N ARG A 200 2.08 2.29 -14.39
CA ARG A 200 1.64 3.41 -13.56
C ARG A 200 0.24 3.17 -13.00
N SER A 201 -0.09 3.82 -11.90
CA SER A 201 -1.46 3.98 -11.45
C SER A 201 -2.13 5.19 -12.09
N GLU A 202 -3.47 5.22 -12.11
CA GLU A 202 -4.26 6.28 -12.72
C GLU A 202 -5.48 6.62 -11.87
N GLY A 203 -5.88 7.90 -11.85
CA GLY A 203 -7.02 8.36 -11.07
C GLY A 203 -7.51 9.74 -11.50
N CYS A 204 -8.32 10.38 -10.66
CA CYS A 204 -8.84 11.74 -10.86
C CYS A 204 -9.48 11.96 -12.23
N GLN A 205 -10.31 11.02 -12.69
CA GLN A 205 -10.81 10.99 -14.07
C GLN A 205 -11.98 11.95 -14.34
N GLY A 206 -12.41 12.73 -13.33
CA GLY A 206 -13.52 13.67 -13.40
C GLY A 206 -14.85 13.14 -12.85
N ARG A 207 -14.83 12.00 -12.14
CA ARG A 207 -16.03 11.38 -11.54
C ARG A 207 -15.73 10.85 -10.15
N SER A 208 -16.71 10.94 -9.26
CA SER A 208 -16.69 10.30 -7.94
C SER A 208 -17.10 8.83 -8.03
N PHE A 209 -16.98 8.11 -6.90
CA PHE A 209 -17.38 6.70 -6.79
C PHE A 209 -18.86 6.47 -7.11
N VAL A 210 -19.73 7.44 -6.84
CA VAL A 210 -21.17 7.38 -7.16
C VAL A 210 -21.49 7.95 -8.55
N GLY A 211 -20.49 8.23 -9.37
CA GLY A 211 -20.65 8.73 -10.74
C GLY A 211 -20.92 10.25 -10.86
N ALA A 212 -21.05 10.97 -9.74
CA ALA A 212 -21.22 12.43 -9.74
C ALA A 212 -19.98 13.15 -10.30
N PRO A 213 -20.13 14.31 -10.95
CA PRO A 213 -19.00 15.12 -11.43
C PRO A 213 -17.99 15.42 -10.31
N ALA A 214 -16.71 15.36 -10.66
CA ALA A 214 -15.60 15.68 -9.75
C ALA A 214 -14.47 16.36 -10.53
N PRO A 215 -13.48 16.97 -9.87
CA PRO A 215 -12.29 17.48 -10.53
C PRO A 215 -11.60 16.43 -11.41
N ARG A 216 -11.14 16.87 -12.58
CA ARG A 216 -10.26 16.10 -13.44
C ARG A 216 -8.85 16.66 -13.33
N VAL A 217 -7.88 15.78 -13.07
CA VAL A 217 -6.46 16.13 -13.10
C VAL A 217 -5.83 15.39 -14.26
N ALA A 218 -5.34 16.13 -15.25
CA ALA A 218 -4.78 15.54 -16.47
C ALA A 218 -3.60 14.62 -16.14
N HIS A 219 -3.63 13.39 -16.67
CA HIS A 219 -2.61 12.36 -16.48
C HIS A 219 -2.33 11.97 -15.01
N ALA A 220 -3.23 12.28 -14.08
CA ALA A 220 -3.08 11.97 -12.67
C ALA A 220 -2.77 10.48 -12.45
N GLY A 221 -1.72 10.24 -11.68
CA GLY A 221 -1.18 8.90 -11.52
C GLY A 221 0.21 8.91 -10.95
N TRP A 222 0.62 7.78 -10.39
CA TRP A 222 1.97 7.56 -9.94
C TRP A 222 2.65 6.59 -10.89
N ASP A 223 3.89 6.86 -11.28
CA ASP A 223 4.67 5.92 -12.10
C ASP A 223 5.45 4.98 -11.19
N ALA A 224 5.55 3.71 -11.59
CA ALA A 224 6.50 2.79 -11.01
C ALA A 224 7.92 3.18 -11.46
N VAL A 225 8.86 3.26 -10.54
CA VAL A 225 10.22 3.77 -10.77
C VAL A 225 11.21 3.00 -9.93
N GLU A 226 12.51 3.12 -10.23
CA GLU A 226 13.56 2.45 -9.45
C GLU A 226 13.48 2.79 -7.94
N GLY A 227 13.35 1.77 -7.10
CA GLY A 227 13.30 1.87 -5.66
C GLY A 227 11.88 1.84 -5.10
N TRP A 228 11.62 2.67 -4.09
CA TRP A 228 10.26 2.77 -3.54
C TRP A 228 9.47 3.78 -4.36
N ASP A 229 8.22 3.43 -4.68
CA ASP A 229 7.30 4.31 -5.38
C ASP A 229 5.85 4.21 -4.82
N PRO A 230 5.01 5.24 -5.04
CA PRO A 230 3.62 5.28 -4.58
C PRO A 230 2.65 4.52 -5.52
N VAL A 231 3.08 3.39 -6.06
CA VAL A 231 2.24 2.41 -6.78
C VAL A 231 2.50 1.01 -6.26
N THR A 232 3.78 0.64 -6.14
CA THR A 232 4.26 -0.71 -5.85
C THR A 232 5.10 -0.81 -4.59
N GLY A 233 5.38 0.31 -3.93
CA GLY A 233 6.15 0.33 -2.69
C GLY A 233 7.56 -0.22 -2.93
N LEU A 234 8.03 -1.13 -2.10
CA LEU A 234 9.31 -1.82 -2.29
C LEU A 234 9.30 -2.86 -3.43
N GLY A 235 8.14 -3.10 -4.06
CA GLY A 235 7.97 -4.08 -5.13
C GLY A 235 7.32 -5.39 -4.66
N THR A 236 7.49 -6.47 -5.44
CA THR A 236 6.86 -7.78 -5.17
C THR A 236 7.80 -8.75 -4.46
N PRO A 237 7.33 -9.48 -3.44
CA PRO A 237 8.21 -10.31 -2.61
C PRO A 237 8.76 -11.53 -3.37
N LYS A 238 10.08 -11.73 -3.30
CA LYS A 238 10.74 -12.98 -3.66
C LYS A 238 10.71 -13.90 -2.45
N PHE A 239 9.70 -14.78 -2.38
CA PHE A 239 9.39 -15.59 -1.19
C PHE A 239 10.62 -16.24 -0.55
N GLU A 240 11.45 -16.94 -1.32
CA GLU A 240 12.65 -17.63 -0.81
C GLU A 240 13.66 -16.68 -0.14
N GLN A 241 13.86 -15.49 -0.70
CA GLN A 241 14.78 -14.50 -0.14
C GLN A 241 14.18 -13.86 1.11
N LEU A 242 12.87 -13.57 1.08
CA LEU A 242 12.15 -12.98 2.20
C LEU A 242 12.12 -13.94 3.40
N HIS A 243 11.85 -15.22 3.14
CA HIS A 243 11.89 -16.30 4.12
C HIS A 243 13.28 -16.43 4.74
N ARG A 244 14.34 -16.52 3.91
CA ARG A 244 15.72 -16.63 4.40
C ARG A 244 16.08 -15.49 5.35
N LEU A 245 15.80 -14.25 4.97
CA LEU A 245 16.08 -13.08 5.81
C LEU A 245 15.26 -13.10 7.10
N ALA A 246 14.04 -13.62 7.06
CA ALA A 246 13.20 -13.78 8.23
C ALA A 246 13.68 -14.90 9.18
N MET A 247 14.59 -15.79 8.77
CA MET A 247 15.17 -16.81 9.66
C MET A 247 16.47 -16.36 10.32
N LEU A 248 17.07 -15.25 9.88
CA LEU A 248 18.22 -14.65 10.55
C LEU A 248 17.71 -14.03 11.86
N GLY A 249 17.96 -14.71 12.99
CA GLY A 249 17.56 -14.20 14.30
C GLY A 249 18.13 -12.80 14.55
N CYS A 250 17.41 -11.97 15.33
CA CYS A 250 18.06 -10.85 16.01
C CYS A 250 19.01 -11.46 17.05
N GLY A 251 20.29 -11.59 16.67
CA GLY A 251 21.36 -11.90 17.62
C GLY A 251 21.58 -10.77 18.61
#